data_AF-L9LSK4-F1
#
_entry.id   AF-L9LSK4-F1
#
_cell.length_a   1.000
_cell.length_b   1.000
_cell.length_c   1.000
_cell.angle_alpha   90.00
_cell.angle_beta   90.00
_cell.angle_gamma   90.00
#
_symmetry.space_group_name_H-M   'P 1'
#
loop_
_entity.id
_entity.type
_entity.pdbx_description
1 polymer ?
#
loop_
_entity_poly.entity_id
_entity_poly.type
_entity_poly.pdbx_seq_one_letter_code
_entity_poly.pdbx_strand_id
1 'polypeptide(L)'
;MDIEPLLGMILGWKTLHLYTHNLIGALLIALIAIHIGKVMSEFVLRSLLKQKNWQITWRVATFSALTGSFSHILLDGLMHADMYPFYPFSQTQFLLNLIPYCFIFYGCFIGFIFGGILFLLHEK
;
A
#
# COMPACT_ATOMS: atom_id res chain seq x y z
N MET A 1 -1.89 4.08 5.18
CA MET A 1 -2.98 3.28 5.78
C MET A 1 -2.62 3.00 7.24
N ASP A 2 -1.36 2.65 7.47
CA ASP A 2 -0.78 2.19 8.75
C ASP A 2 -0.75 3.19 9.92
N ILE A 3 -1.21 4.43 9.72
CA ILE A 3 -1.41 5.35 10.84
C ILE A 3 -2.47 4.77 11.79
N GLU A 4 -3.48 4.09 11.26
CA GLU A 4 -4.52 3.44 12.07
C GLU A 4 -3.94 2.36 13.01
N PRO A 5 -3.29 1.28 12.52
CA PRO A 5 -2.72 0.26 13.40
C PRO A 5 -1.61 0.81 14.28
N LEU A 6 -0.82 1.80 13.82
CA LEU A 6 0.16 2.48 14.66
C LEU A 6 -0.49 3.17 15.86
N LEU A 7 -1.54 3.96 15.64
CA LEU A 7 -2.30 4.58 16.72
C LEU A 7 -2.96 3.53 17.61
N GLY A 8 -3.47 2.45 17.02
CA GLY A 8 -4.05 1.34 17.77
C GLY A 8 -3.05 0.66 18.69
N MET A 9 -1.80 0.46 18.26
CA MET A 9 -0.74 -0.06 19.12
C MET A 9 -0.37 0.91 20.25
N ILE A 10 -0.26 2.21 19.95
CA ILE A 10 0.08 3.25 20.94
C ILE A 10 -1.03 3.43 21.99
N LEU A 11 -2.29 3.37 21.56
CA LEU A 11 -3.47 3.63 22.40
C LEU A 11 -4.09 2.35 22.99
N GLY A 12 -3.58 1.17 22.65
CA GLY A 12 -4.06 -0.11 23.17
C GLY A 12 -5.43 -0.54 22.65
N TRP A 13 -5.73 -0.29 21.36
CA TRP A 13 -6.99 -0.73 20.75
C TRP A 13 -7.06 -2.25 20.62
N LYS A 14 -8.29 -2.79 20.71
CA LYS A 14 -8.55 -4.23 20.52
C LYS A 14 -8.48 -4.67 19.05
N THR A 15 -8.64 -3.72 18.13
CA THR A 15 -8.71 -3.96 16.68
C THR A 15 -7.90 -2.86 16.01
N LEU A 16 -6.95 -3.25 15.16
CA LEU A 16 -5.95 -2.39 14.55
C LEU A 16 -6.27 -2.07 13.08
N HIS A 17 -7.06 -2.91 12.40
CA HIS A 17 -7.30 -2.85 10.95
C HIS A 17 -8.80 -2.74 10.59
N LEU A 18 -9.52 -1.72 11.08
CA LEU A 18 -10.98 -1.60 10.90
C LEU A 18 -11.42 -0.41 10.04
N TYR A 19 -11.05 0.80 10.45
CA TYR A 19 -11.55 2.06 9.91
C TYR A 19 -10.99 2.35 8.51
N THR A 20 -9.69 2.14 8.30
CA THR A 20 -9.00 2.44 7.04
C THR A 20 -8.66 1.20 6.23
N HIS A 21 -8.52 0.04 6.87
CA HIS A 21 -8.20 -1.24 6.23
C HIS A 21 -9.46 -1.98 5.74
N ASN A 22 -10.30 -1.27 4.98
CA ASN A 22 -11.43 -1.82 4.23
C ASN A 22 -11.43 -1.21 2.81
N LEU A 23 -12.24 -1.75 1.90
CA LEU A 23 -12.23 -1.34 0.48
C LEU A 23 -12.55 0.16 0.29
N ILE A 24 -13.45 0.72 1.11
CA ILE A 24 -13.82 2.13 1.06
C ILE A 24 -12.65 2.98 1.56
N GLY A 25 -12.07 2.62 2.71
CA GLY A 25 -10.90 3.27 3.30
C GLY A 25 -9.71 3.26 2.35
N ALA A 26 -9.43 2.12 1.72
CA ALA A 26 -8.38 1.97 0.71
C ALA A 26 -8.60 2.91 -0.49
N LEU A 27 -9.83 3.01 -1.00
CA LEU A 27 -10.15 3.90 -2.10
C LEU A 27 -9.97 5.37 -1.69
N LEU A 28 -10.49 5.77 -0.52
CA LEU A 28 -10.36 7.14 -0.03
C LEU A 28 -8.90 7.54 0.18
N ILE A 29 -8.11 6.67 0.81
CA ILE A 29 -6.68 6.89 1.00
C ILE A 29 -5.96 6.94 -0.35
N ALA A 30 -6.30 6.07 -1.30
CA ALA A 30 -5.73 6.13 -2.64
C ALA A 30 -5.98 7.49 -3.29
N LEU A 31 -7.21 8.00 -3.28
CA LEU A 31 -7.54 9.30 -3.87
C LEU A 31 -6.74 10.46 -3.27
N ILE A 32 -6.52 10.43 -1.94
CA ILE A 32 -5.66 11.40 -1.25
C ILE A 32 -4.19 11.20 -1.66
N ALA A 33 -3.73 9.95 -1.70
CA ALA A 33 -2.37 9.57 -2.03
C ALA A 33 -1.97 9.90 -3.48
N ILE A 34 -2.91 9.98 -4.43
CA ILE A 34 -2.63 10.44 -5.80
C ILE A 34 -1.97 11.83 -5.78
N HIS A 35 -2.54 12.74 -4.99
CA HIS A 35 -2.12 14.13 -4.94
C HIS A 35 -0.85 14.28 -4.10
N ILE A 36 -0.89 13.76 -2.87
CA ILE A 36 0.22 13.86 -1.92
C ILE A 36 1.44 13.09 -2.44
N GLY A 37 1.22 11.85 -2.89
CA GLY A 37 2.27 10.97 -3.38
C GLY A 37 2.99 11.52 -4.60
N LYS A 38 2.27 12.11 -5.56
CA LYS A 38 2.90 12.78 -6.71
C LYS A 38 3.81 13.93 -6.26
N VAL A 39 3.29 14.86 -5.46
CA VAL A 39 4.04 16.05 -5.02
C VAL A 39 5.26 15.65 -4.20
N MET A 40 5.09 14.76 -3.22
CA MET A 40 6.18 14.28 -2.39
C MET A 40 7.23 13.51 -3.20
N SER A 41 6.81 12.64 -4.11
CA SER A 41 7.74 11.85 -4.93
C SER A 41 8.55 12.74 -5.86
N GLU A 42 7.93 13.70 -6.54
CA GLU A 42 8.66 14.66 -7.38
C GLU A 42 9.62 15.54 -6.54
N PHE A 43 9.20 15.96 -5.35
CA PHE A 43 10.06 16.70 -4.43
C PHE A 43 11.30 15.88 -4.04
N VAL A 44 11.13 14.62 -3.63
CA VAL A 44 12.24 13.72 -3.28
C VAL A 44 13.16 13.51 -4.49
N LEU A 45 12.61 13.24 -5.66
CA LEU A 45 13.38 12.99 -6.88
C LEU A 45 14.22 14.20 -7.27
N ARG A 46 13.63 15.41 -7.25
CA ARG A 46 14.33 16.63 -7.66
C ARG A 46 15.32 17.13 -6.62
N SER A 47 14.94 17.11 -5.34
CA SER A 47 15.70 17.73 -4.26
C SER A 47 16.75 16.79 -3.66
N LEU A 48 16.37 15.54 -3.40
CA LEU A 48 17.26 14.58 -2.72
C LEU A 48 18.04 13.73 -3.71
N LEU A 49 17.39 13.27 -4.78
CA LEU A 49 18.00 12.40 -5.80
C LEU A 49 18.57 13.16 -7.00
N LYS A 50 18.48 14.50 -7.00
CA LYS A 50 19.02 15.40 -8.04
C LYS A 50 18.50 15.16 -9.46
N GLN A 51 17.35 14.48 -9.60
CA GLN A 51 16.67 14.24 -10.88
C GLN A 51 15.80 15.45 -11.24
N LYS A 52 16.44 16.58 -11.59
CA LYS A 52 15.79 17.90 -11.73
C LYS A 52 14.60 17.93 -12.70
N ASN A 53 14.65 17.14 -13.77
CA ASN A 53 13.63 17.15 -14.82
C ASN A 53 12.58 16.04 -14.64
N TRP A 54 12.63 15.27 -13.55
CA TRP A 54 11.70 14.17 -13.37
C TRP A 54 10.28 14.69 -13.12
N GLN A 55 9.32 14.16 -13.87
CA GLN A 55 7.90 14.48 -13.76
C GLN A 55 7.09 13.19 -13.72
N ILE A 56 6.23 13.06 -12.71
CA ILE A 56 5.33 11.92 -12.57
C ILE A 56 4.02 12.30 -13.22
N THR A 57 3.65 11.57 -14.28
CA THR A 57 2.35 11.81 -14.92
C THR A 57 1.21 11.47 -13.96
N TRP A 58 0.07 12.14 -14.11
CA TRP A 58 -1.11 11.84 -13.28
C TRP A 58 -1.58 10.40 -13.45
N ARG A 59 -1.42 9.82 -14.65
CA ARG A 59 -1.71 8.40 -14.89
C ARG A 59 -0.87 7.50 -13.99
N VAL A 60 0.44 7.72 -13.94
CA VAL A 60 1.35 6.94 -13.08
C VAL A 60 0.99 7.13 -11.61
N ALA A 61 0.75 8.37 -11.16
CA ALA A 61 0.35 8.62 -9.78
C ALA A 61 -0.96 7.90 -9.39
N THR A 62 -1.96 7.93 -10.27
CA THR A 62 -3.24 7.22 -10.08
C THR A 62 -3.06 5.72 -10.00
N PHE A 63 -2.36 5.11 -10.98
CA PHE A 63 -2.13 3.68 -10.96
C PHE A 63 -1.31 3.25 -9.75
N SER A 64 -0.24 3.96 -9.40
CA SER A 64 0.58 3.64 -8.23
C SER A 64 -0.20 3.75 -6.92
N ALA A 65 -1.02 4.79 -6.73
CA ALA A 65 -1.79 4.98 -5.51
C ALA A 65 -2.90 3.92 -5.35
N LEU A 66 -3.61 3.60 -6.43
CA LEU A 66 -4.65 2.56 -6.42
C LEU A 66 -4.04 1.18 -6.19
N THR A 67 -3.02 0.81 -6.98
CA THR A 67 -2.34 -0.49 -6.84
C THR A 67 -1.71 -0.64 -5.46
N GLY A 68 -1.05 0.40 -4.95
CA GLY A 68 -0.48 0.41 -3.60
C GLY A 68 -1.54 0.20 -2.53
N SER A 69 -2.61 0.99 -2.52
CA SER A 69 -3.64 0.91 -1.45
C SER A 69 -4.42 -0.41 -1.50
N PHE A 70 -4.78 -0.90 -2.69
CA PHE A 70 -5.52 -2.16 -2.82
C PHE A 70 -4.65 -3.39 -2.59
N SER A 71 -3.39 -3.39 -3.04
CA SER A 71 -2.47 -4.49 -2.72
C SER A 71 -2.14 -4.53 -1.23
N HIS A 72 -2.00 -3.37 -0.59
CA HIS A 72 -1.77 -3.28 0.85
C HIS A 72 -2.88 -3.97 1.65
N ILE A 73 -4.15 -3.62 1.42
CA ILE A 73 -5.26 -4.30 2.09
C ILE A 73 -5.36 -5.78 1.75
N LEU A 74 -5.01 -6.18 0.52
CA LEU A 74 -5.03 -7.58 0.13
C LEU A 74 -4.00 -8.38 0.94
N LEU A 75 -2.77 -7.85 1.04
CA LEU A 75 -1.68 -8.47 1.79
C LEU A 75 -2.01 -8.52 3.28
N ASP A 76 -2.46 -7.43 3.87
CA ASP A 76 -2.89 -7.41 5.27
C ASP A 76 -4.05 -8.38 5.53
N GLY A 77 -4.96 -8.52 4.57
CA GLY A 77 -6.11 -9.42 4.70
C GLY A 77 -5.70 -10.88 4.78
N LEU A 78 -4.59 -11.24 4.13
CA LEU A 78 -4.00 -12.58 4.22
C LEU A 78 -3.30 -12.81 5.57
N MET A 79 -2.82 -11.75 6.23
CA MET A 79 -1.95 -11.81 7.41
C MET A 79 -2.68 -11.55 8.74
N HIS A 80 -3.71 -10.71 8.75
CA HIS A 80 -4.29 -10.15 9.97
C HIS A 80 -5.75 -10.59 10.16
N ALA A 81 -6.02 -11.21 11.33
CA ALA A 81 -7.33 -11.76 11.64
C ALA A 81 -8.39 -10.68 11.91
N ASP A 82 -7.96 -9.47 12.22
CA ASP A 82 -8.81 -8.35 12.61
C ASP A 82 -9.09 -7.37 11.46
N MET A 83 -8.89 -7.85 10.22
CA MET A 83 -9.10 -7.09 9.00
C MET A 83 -10.36 -7.53 8.25
N TYR A 84 -11.21 -6.57 7.87
CA TYR A 84 -12.51 -6.84 7.25
C TYR A 84 -12.71 -6.02 5.96
N PRO A 85 -12.40 -6.59 4.77
CA PRO A 85 -12.42 -5.83 3.52
C PRO A 85 -13.76 -5.17 3.18
N PHE A 86 -14.88 -5.77 3.60
CA PHE A 86 -16.24 -5.31 3.30
C PHE A 86 -16.90 -4.53 4.44
N TYR A 87 -16.16 -4.14 5.48
CA TYR A 87 -16.68 -3.26 6.52
C TYR A 87 -17.10 -1.89 5.92
N PRO A 88 -18.23 -1.27 6.34
CA PRO A 88 -19.12 -1.62 7.45
C PRO A 88 -20.28 -2.58 7.09
N PHE A 89 -20.36 -3.05 5.86
CA PHE A 89 -21.46 -3.91 5.40
C PHE A 89 -21.32 -5.35 5.91
N SER A 90 -20.09 -5.83 6.07
CA SER A 90 -19.80 -7.15 6.61
C SER A 90 -18.48 -7.18 7.38
N GLN A 91 -18.45 -7.96 8.46
CA GLN A 91 -17.25 -8.28 9.23
C GLN A 91 -16.74 -9.70 8.91
N THR A 92 -16.87 -10.13 7.65
CA THR A 92 -16.30 -11.40 7.20
C THR A 92 -14.83 -11.21 6.82
N GLN A 93 -13.94 -11.93 7.49
CA GLN A 93 -12.54 -12.06 7.12
C GLN A 93 -12.35 -13.39 6.35
N PHE A 94 -12.37 -13.32 5.02
CA PHE A 94 -12.30 -14.49 4.14
C PHE A 94 -10.90 -14.74 3.57
N LEU A 95 -9.97 -13.80 3.74
CA LEU A 95 -8.62 -13.88 3.18
C LEU A 95 -7.61 -14.52 4.14
N LEU A 96 -7.90 -14.49 5.45
CA LEU A 96 -6.96 -14.91 6.48
C LEU A 96 -6.45 -16.34 6.24
N ASN A 97 -5.13 -16.50 6.27
CA ASN A 97 -4.43 -17.79 6.16
C ASN A 97 -4.70 -18.58 4.87
N LEU A 98 -5.22 -17.96 3.80
CA LEU A 98 -5.32 -18.61 2.48
C LEU A 98 -3.95 -19.03 1.94
N ILE A 99 -2.90 -18.29 2.30
CA ILE A 99 -1.52 -18.53 1.91
C ILE A 99 -0.64 -18.37 3.17
N PRO A 100 0.38 -19.22 3.40
CA PRO A 100 1.27 -19.06 4.53
C PRO A 100 2.06 -17.74 4.45
N TYR A 101 2.28 -17.11 5.61
CA TYR A 101 3.01 -15.84 5.72
C TYR A 101 4.36 -15.83 4.97
N CYS A 102 5.12 -16.93 5.00
CA CYS A 102 6.41 -17.01 4.33
C CYS A 102 6.30 -16.79 2.81
N PHE A 103 5.24 -17.28 2.16
CA PHE A 103 5.02 -17.06 0.73
C PHE A 103 4.72 -15.60 0.42
N ILE A 104 3.98 -14.91 1.31
CA ILE A 104 3.69 -13.48 1.19
C ILE A 104 5.01 -12.70 1.26
N PHE A 105 5.80 -12.95 2.31
CA PHE A 105 7.09 -12.29 2.51
C PHE A 105 8.07 -12.51 1.35
N TYR A 106 8.32 -13.76 0.97
CA TYR A 106 9.25 -14.07 -0.12
C TYR A 106 8.71 -13.61 -1.48
N GLY A 107 7.40 -13.63 -1.68
CA GLY A 107 6.76 -13.08 -2.88
C GLY A 107 7.04 -11.58 -3.04
N CYS A 108 6.85 -10.80 -1.98
CA CYS A 108 7.19 -9.36 -1.97
C CYS A 108 8.67 -9.12 -2.22
N PHE A 109 9.55 -9.90 -1.57
CA PHE A 109 11.00 -9.78 -1.75
C PHE A 109 11.44 -10.08 -3.20
N ILE A 110 10.95 -11.17 -3.79
CA ILE A 110 11.24 -11.52 -5.18
C ILE A 110 10.68 -10.46 -6.13
N GLY A 111 9.46 -9.96 -5.88
CA GLY A 111 8.85 -8.89 -6.65
C GLY A 111 9.70 -7.61 -6.65
N PHE A 112 10.25 -7.23 -5.50
CA PHE A 112 11.17 -6.10 -5.37
C PHE A 112 12.44 -6.30 -6.21
N ILE A 113 13.09 -7.46 -6.11
CA ILE A 113 14.30 -7.77 -6.90
C ILE A 113 13.99 -7.75 -8.40
N PHE A 114 12.90 -8.40 -8.81
CA PHE A 114 12.49 -8.47 -10.21
C PHE A 114 12.18 -7.09 -10.79
N GLY A 115 11.40 -6.26 -10.07
CA GLY A 115 11.13 -4.88 -10.47
C GLY A 115 12.39 -4.03 -10.56
N GLY A 116 13.32 -4.19 -9.62
CA GLY A 116 14.62 -3.51 -9.64
C GLY A 116 15.47 -3.89 -10.85
N ILE A 117 15.50 -5.17 -11.23
CA ILE A 117 16.20 -5.63 -12.43
C ILE A 117 15.59 -5.01 -13.69
N LEU A 118 14.26 -5.03 -13.82
CA LEU A 118 13.56 -4.43 -14.96
C LEU A 118 13.84 -2.93 -15.08
N PHE A 119 13.86 -2.21 -13.95
CA PHE A 119 14.20 -0.79 -13.92
C PHE A 119 15.62 -0.54 -14.42
N LEU A 120 16.61 -1.29 -13.93
CA LEU A 120 18.01 -1.15 -14.35
C LEU A 120 18.25 -1.53 -15.81
N LEU A 121 17.44 -2.44 -16.36
CA LEU A 121 17.49 -2.78 -17.79
C LEU A 121 16.85 -1.71 -18.67
N HIS A 122 15.86 -0.98 -18.16
CA HIS A 122 15.20 0.10 -18.89
C HIS A 122 16.00 1.41 -18.90
N GLU A 123 16.78 1.69 -17.86
CA GLU A 123 17.65 2.88 -17.78
C GLU A 123 18.93 2.79 -18.62
N LYS A 124 19.23 1.62 -19.21
CA LYS A 124 20.33 1.44 -20.18
C LYS A 124 19.88 1.72 -21.60
#